data_AF-S8DGK0-F1
#
_entry.id   AF-S8DGK0-F1
#
_cell.length_a   1.000
_cell.length_b   1.000
_cell.length_c   1.000
_cell.angle_alpha   90.00
_cell.angle_beta   90.00
_cell.angle_gamma   90.00
#
_symmetry.space_group_name_H-M   'P 1'
#
loop_
_entity.id
_entity.type
_entity.pdbx_description
1 polymer ?
#
loop_
_entity_poly.entity_id
_entity_poly.type
_entity_poly.pdbx_seq_one_letter_code
_entity_poly.pdbx_strand_id
1 'polypeptide(L)'
;GFVVFVTSFRFMESGYDLAQLAREAQIRWLKPPEVFFILQNCNDQQLSSNVPHKPPGGSLFLYNKRVLKSFRKDGHSWRKRTDQRTAREAHERLKVGNVEALSCYYAHGEENPNLCRRCFWMLDPAYEHIVLVQYREVVQGYLKT
;
A
#
# COMPACT_ATOMS: atom_id res chain seq x y z
N GLY A 1 17.20 -6.65 36.61
CA GLY A 1 16.05 -5.74 36.60
C GLY A 1 15.36 -5.88 35.27
N PHE A 2 14.07 -6.22 35.30
CA PHE A 2 13.17 -6.55 34.19
C PHE A 2 13.10 -5.47 33.10
N VAL A 3 13.13 -5.91 31.83
CA VAL A 3 12.19 -5.43 30.81
C VAL A 3 11.71 -6.64 30.01
N VAL A 4 10.63 -7.26 30.50
CA VAL A 4 9.84 -8.23 29.74
C VAL A 4 8.72 -7.45 29.08
N PHE A 5 8.87 -7.07 27.81
CA PHE A 5 7.77 -6.80 26.90
C PHE A 5 8.23 -7.12 25.48
N VAL A 6 8.47 -8.40 25.21
CA VAL A 6 8.10 -8.94 23.91
C VAL A 6 6.99 -9.92 24.23
N THR A 7 5.78 -9.38 24.44
CA THR A 7 4.58 -10.17 24.25
C THR A 7 4.74 -10.78 22.88
N SER A 8 4.98 -12.09 22.88
CA SER A 8 5.08 -12.93 21.71
C SER A 8 3.94 -12.56 20.77
N PHE A 9 4.24 -11.74 19.76
CA PHE A 9 3.46 -11.74 18.53
C PHE A 9 3.78 -13.11 17.95
N ARG A 10 3.07 -14.15 18.44
CA ARG A 10 2.81 -15.34 17.66
C ARG A 10 2.06 -14.80 16.46
N PHE A 11 2.83 -14.40 15.45
CA PHE A 11 2.31 -14.25 14.11
C PHE A 11 1.70 -15.61 13.83
N MET A 12 0.37 -15.63 13.88
CA MET A 12 -0.49 -16.66 13.30
C MET A 12 0.25 -17.17 12.07
N GLU A 13 0.48 -18.49 11.96
CA GLU A 13 0.91 -19.09 10.69
C GLU A 13 -0.07 -18.57 9.66
N SER A 14 0.32 -17.51 8.98
CA SER A 14 -0.61 -16.72 8.23
C SER A 14 -0.78 -17.57 6.99
N GLY A 15 -1.95 -18.18 6.81
CA GLY A 15 -2.30 -18.98 5.64
C GLY A 15 -2.36 -18.16 4.35
N TYR A 16 -1.50 -17.15 4.24
CA TYR A 16 -1.29 -16.28 3.10
C TYR A 16 -0.13 -16.81 2.28
N ASP A 17 -0.35 -16.85 0.98
CA ASP A 17 0.67 -17.11 -0.03
C ASP A 17 0.90 -15.83 -0.84
N LEU A 18 2.16 -15.44 -1.05
CA LEU A 18 2.48 -14.19 -1.76
C LEU A 18 1.95 -14.20 -3.20
N ALA A 19 2.00 -15.35 -3.88
CA ALA A 19 1.51 -15.46 -5.26
C ALA A 19 -0.03 -15.36 -5.32
N GLN A 20 -0.73 -15.95 -4.34
CA GLN A 20 -2.17 -15.78 -4.19
C GLN A 20 -2.53 -14.33 -3.90
N LEU A 21 -1.85 -13.67 -2.96
CA LEU A 21 -2.11 -12.26 -2.66
C LEU A 21 -1.85 -11.35 -3.86
N ALA A 22 -0.84 -11.63 -4.69
CA ALA A 22 -0.61 -10.90 -5.93
C ALA A 22 -1.79 -11.04 -6.91
N ARG A 23 -2.40 -12.23 -7.01
CA ARG A 23 -3.62 -12.45 -7.83
C ARG A 23 -4.84 -11.73 -7.23
N GLU A 24 -5.04 -11.84 -5.92
CA GLU A 24 -6.13 -11.16 -5.21
C GLU A 24 -6.05 -9.63 -5.36
N ALA A 25 -4.83 -9.07 -5.33
CA ALA A 25 -4.60 -7.65 -5.50
C ALA A 25 -5.05 -7.11 -6.86
N GLN A 26 -5.14 -7.98 -7.88
CA GLN A 26 -5.65 -7.59 -9.20
C GLN A 26 -7.16 -7.34 -9.17
N ILE A 27 -7.91 -8.03 -8.30
CA ILE A 27 -9.38 -8.07 -8.32
C ILE A 27 -10.05 -7.42 -7.11
N ARG A 28 -9.33 -7.15 -6.02
CA ARG A 28 -9.83 -6.44 -4.83
C ARG A 28 -8.74 -5.67 -4.09
N TRP A 29 -9.15 -4.79 -3.18
CA TRP A 29 -8.22 -4.21 -2.22
C TRP A 29 -7.70 -5.28 -1.25
N LEU A 30 -6.40 -5.24 -0.99
CA LEU A 30 -5.80 -6.06 0.06
C LEU A 30 -6.20 -5.53 1.44
N LYS A 31 -6.42 -6.45 2.38
CA LYS A 31 -6.73 -6.16 3.78
C LYS A 31 -5.44 -5.79 4.52
N PRO A 32 -5.49 -5.02 5.62
CA PRO A 32 -4.29 -4.63 6.36
C PRO A 32 -3.37 -5.80 6.76
N PRO A 33 -3.88 -6.95 7.26
CA PRO A 33 -3.01 -8.10 7.58
C PRO A 33 -2.30 -8.71 6.36
N GLU A 34 -2.95 -8.70 5.19
CA GLU A 34 -2.37 -9.21 3.93
C GLU A 34 -1.24 -8.30 3.44
N VAL A 35 -1.46 -6.98 3.49
CA VAL A 35 -0.44 -5.98 3.15
C VAL A 35 0.76 -6.10 4.09
N PHE A 36 0.49 -6.23 5.39
CA PHE A 36 1.54 -6.39 6.40
C PHE A 36 2.38 -7.64 6.14
N PHE A 37 1.73 -8.77 5.84
CA PHE A 37 2.41 -10.00 5.47
C PHE A 37 3.31 -9.83 4.24
N ILE A 38 2.83 -9.17 3.18
CA ILE A 38 3.66 -8.90 1.98
C ILE A 38 4.88 -8.06 2.34
N LEU A 39 4.71 -6.98 3.09
CA LEU A 39 5.80 -6.06 3.43
C LEU A 39 6.89 -6.72 4.29
N GLN A 40 6.51 -7.63 5.20
CA GLN A 40 7.46 -8.38 6.02
C GLN A 40 8.19 -9.49 5.27
N ASN A 41 7.56 -10.10 4.27
CA ASN A 41 8.07 -11.31 3.61
C ASN A 41 8.60 -11.05 2.19
N CYS A 42 8.62 -9.79 1.76
CA CYS A 42 9.24 -9.45 0.49
C CYS A 42 10.77 -9.42 0.58
N ASN A 43 11.42 -9.79 -0.51
CA ASN A 43 12.87 -9.73 -0.66
C ASN A 43 13.29 -8.63 -1.65
N ASP A 44 14.57 -8.27 -1.63
CA ASP A 44 15.12 -7.19 -2.46
C ASP A 44 14.94 -7.43 -3.97
N GLN A 45 14.85 -8.69 -4.42
CA GLN A 45 14.67 -9.02 -5.84
C GLN A 45 13.25 -8.70 -6.35
N GLN A 46 12.27 -8.57 -5.44
CA GLN A 46 10.89 -8.19 -5.76
C GLN A 46 10.71 -6.66 -5.85
N LEU A 47 11.72 -5.88 -5.46
CA LEU A 47 11.66 -4.42 -5.49
C LEU A 47 11.84 -3.90 -6.91
N SER A 48 10.89 -3.10 -7.37
CA SER A 48 10.95 -2.46 -8.67
C SER A 48 11.97 -1.32 -8.67
N SER A 49 12.85 -1.30 -9.68
CA SER A 49 13.90 -0.29 -9.84
C SER A 49 13.44 0.97 -10.59
N ASN A 50 12.30 0.90 -11.27
CA ASN A 50 11.70 2.00 -12.03
C ASN A 50 10.19 2.11 -11.75
N VAL A 51 9.64 3.29 -12.03
CA VAL A 51 8.20 3.55 -11.93
C VAL A 51 7.58 3.37 -13.31
N PRO A 52 6.62 2.46 -13.50
CA PRO A 52 5.91 2.33 -14.77
C PRO A 52 5.05 3.57 -15.04
N HIS A 53 4.97 3.97 -16.30
CA HIS A 53 4.13 5.09 -16.72
C HIS A 53 2.68 4.65 -16.91
N LYS A 54 1.76 5.36 -16.26
CA LYS A 54 0.31 5.12 -16.17
C LYS A 54 -0.06 3.66 -15.92
N PRO A 55 0.32 3.06 -14.76
CA PRO A 55 -0.02 1.67 -14.46
C PRO A 55 -1.54 1.45 -14.47
N PRO A 56 -2.04 0.36 -15.09
CA PRO A 56 -3.47 0.08 -15.14
C PRO A 56 -4.02 -0.41 -13.79
N GLY A 57 -5.34 -0.41 -13.66
CA GLY A 57 -6.02 -1.05 -12.54
C GLY A 57 -5.63 -2.53 -12.40
N GLY A 58 -5.45 -2.98 -11.15
CA GLY A 58 -4.98 -4.32 -10.81
C GLY A 58 -3.46 -4.44 -10.68
N SER A 59 -2.69 -3.40 -11.03
CA SER A 59 -1.23 -3.42 -10.87
C SER A 59 -0.79 -3.34 -9.41
N LEU A 60 0.29 -4.05 -9.07
CA LEU A 60 0.88 -4.10 -7.74
C LEU A 60 2.41 -4.00 -7.83
N PHE A 61 3.02 -3.12 -7.05
CA PHE A 61 4.47 -2.89 -7.04
C PHE A 61 5.02 -2.74 -5.64
N LEU A 62 6.27 -3.18 -5.45
CA LEU A 62 7.06 -2.94 -4.26
C LEU A 62 8.22 -2.01 -4.59
N TYR A 63 8.50 -1.04 -3.73
CA TYR A 63 9.61 -0.10 -3.90
C TYR A 63 10.38 0.07 -2.61
N ASN A 64 11.69 0.25 -2.71
CA ASN A 64 12.46 0.89 -1.64
C ASN A 64 12.38 2.41 -1.80
N LYS A 65 11.61 3.09 -0.94
CA LYS A 65 11.39 4.54 -1.01
C LYS A 65 12.63 5.37 -0.65
N ARG A 66 13.65 4.77 -0.02
CA ARG A 66 14.95 5.43 0.23
C ARG A 66 15.76 5.53 -1.06
N VAL A 67 15.62 4.54 -1.95
CA VAL A 67 16.29 4.50 -3.27
C VAL A 67 15.45 5.24 -4.33
N LEU A 68 14.19 4.83 -4.52
CA LEU A 68 13.30 5.39 -5.54
C LEU A 68 12.31 6.40 -4.94
N LYS A 69 12.79 7.57 -4.52
CA LYS A 69 11.97 8.63 -3.87
C LYS A 69 10.81 9.11 -4.75
N SER A 70 10.93 8.95 -6.06
CA SER A 70 9.94 9.36 -7.07
C SER A 70 8.89 8.29 -7.38
N PHE A 71 8.74 7.23 -6.58
CA PHE A 71 7.79 6.13 -6.83
C PHE A 71 6.33 6.58 -7.07
N ARG A 72 5.97 7.80 -6.65
CA ARG A 72 4.64 8.41 -6.88
C ARG A 72 4.50 9.14 -8.21
N LYS A 73 5.60 9.38 -8.96
CA LYS A 73 5.61 10.02 -10.28
C LYS A 73 5.31 8.98 -11.37
N ASP A 74 4.11 8.41 -11.30
CA ASP A 74 3.62 7.34 -12.17
C ASP A 74 2.94 7.85 -13.46
N GLY A 75 2.88 9.16 -13.67
CA GLY A 75 2.27 9.76 -14.87
C GLY A 75 0.74 9.88 -14.82
N HIS A 76 0.09 9.44 -13.73
CA HIS A 76 -1.34 9.69 -13.52
C HIS A 76 -1.58 11.09 -12.91
N SER A 77 -2.66 11.74 -13.35
CA SER A 77 -3.20 12.95 -12.71
C SER A 77 -4.08 12.52 -11.54
N TRP A 78 -3.64 12.78 -10.31
CA TRP A 78 -4.37 12.46 -9.08
C TRP A 78 -5.12 13.69 -8.57
N ARG A 79 -6.37 13.51 -8.12
CA ARG A 79 -7.25 14.59 -7.66
C ARG A 79 -6.56 15.44 -6.59
N LYS A 80 -6.60 16.76 -6.80
CA LYS A 80 -6.18 17.79 -5.86
C LYS A 80 -7.41 18.46 -5.24
N ARG A 81 -7.27 19.10 -4.08
CA ARG A 81 -8.33 20.02 -3.62
C ARG A 81 -8.31 21.27 -4.52
N THR A 82 -9.50 21.79 -4.79
CA THR A 82 -9.78 22.94 -5.67
C THR A 82 -8.97 24.21 -5.31
N ASP A 83 -8.44 24.25 -4.09
CA ASP A 83 -7.81 25.38 -3.43
C ASP A 83 -6.35 25.13 -3.02
N GLN A 84 -5.76 23.96 -3.34
CA GLN A 84 -4.34 23.66 -3.07
C GLN A 84 -3.63 22.98 -4.26
N ARG A 85 -2.45 23.51 -4.62
CA ARG A 85 -1.60 23.01 -5.73
C ARG A 85 -1.10 21.56 -5.58
N THR A 86 -1.24 20.96 -4.40
CA THR A 86 -0.80 19.60 -4.04
C THR A 86 -1.96 18.62 -3.89
N ALA A 87 -1.81 17.41 -4.44
CA ALA A 87 -2.75 16.32 -4.22
C ALA A 87 -2.80 15.97 -2.73
N ARG A 88 -4.00 15.96 -2.12
CA ARG A 88 -4.15 15.53 -0.74
C ARG A 88 -4.41 14.04 -0.75
N GLU A 89 -3.34 13.26 -0.74
CA GLU A 89 -3.42 11.83 -0.43
C GLU A 89 -4.05 11.70 0.98
N ALA A 90 -5.17 11.00 1.10
CA ALA A 90 -5.74 10.73 2.42
C ALA A 90 -4.75 9.83 3.16
N HIS A 91 -4.25 10.27 4.31
CA HIS A 91 -3.31 9.52 5.14
C HIS A 91 -4.06 8.88 6.30
N GLU A 92 -4.04 7.56 6.36
CA GLU A 92 -4.65 6.78 7.41
C GLU A 92 -3.60 5.86 8.06
N ARG A 93 -3.73 5.62 9.36
CA ARG A 93 -3.02 4.53 10.04
C ARG A 93 -3.96 3.34 10.18
N LEU A 94 -3.51 2.19 9.71
CA LEU A 94 -4.31 0.97 9.71
C LEU A 94 -3.84 0.02 10.80
N LYS A 95 -4.81 -0.64 11.44
CA LYS A 95 -4.57 -1.66 12.46
C LYS A 95 -4.37 -3.04 11.84
N VAL A 96 -3.45 -3.81 12.40
CA VAL A 96 -3.30 -5.24 12.17
C VAL A 96 -3.55 -5.92 13.51
N GLY A 97 -4.66 -6.66 13.62
CA GLY A 97 -5.23 -7.00 14.92
C GLY A 97 -5.64 -5.73 15.68
N ASN A 98 -5.07 -5.53 16.87
CA ASN A 98 -5.42 -4.41 17.75
C ASN A 98 -4.39 -3.26 17.75
N VAL A 99 -3.35 -3.35 16.91
CA VAL A 99 -2.21 -2.42 16.94
C VAL A 99 -2.12 -1.67 15.61
N GLU A 100 -1.92 -0.35 15.64
CA GLU A 100 -1.57 0.42 14.45
C GLU A 100 -0.23 -0.05 13.91
N ALA A 101 -0.20 -0.51 12.66
CA ALA A 101 0.97 -1.19 12.10
C ALA A 101 1.37 -0.68 10.72
N LEU A 102 0.43 -0.07 9.98
CA LEU A 102 0.66 0.41 8.62
C LEU A 102 0.24 1.87 8.50
N SER A 103 0.98 2.63 7.70
CA SER A 103 0.49 3.86 7.09
C SER A 103 -0.09 3.56 5.70
N CYS A 104 -1.15 4.27 5.32
CA CYS A 104 -1.80 4.15 4.02
C CYS A 104 -2.03 5.55 3.41
N TYR A 105 -1.56 5.75 2.17
CA TYR A 105 -1.92 6.90 1.34
C TYR A 105 -2.91 6.49 0.27
N TYR A 106 -4.03 7.20 0.17
CA TYR A 106 -5.07 6.94 -0.83
C TYR A 106 -5.25 8.11 -1.79
N ALA A 107 -5.28 7.81 -3.10
CA ALA A 107 -5.48 8.79 -4.17
C ALA A 107 -6.52 8.29 -5.19
N HIS A 108 -7.30 9.23 -5.73
CA HIS A 108 -8.27 9.02 -6.79
C HIS A 108 -7.82 9.72 -8.07
N GLY A 109 -8.02 9.10 -9.22
CA GLY A 109 -7.71 9.67 -10.52
C GLY A 109 -8.57 10.91 -10.79
N GLU A 110 -7.92 11.94 -11.34
CA GLU A 110 -8.58 13.16 -11.79
C GLU A 110 -9.25 12.92 -13.15
N GLU A 111 -8.49 12.39 -14.11
CA GLU A 111 -8.97 12.05 -15.46
C GLU A 111 -9.91 10.83 -15.44
N ASN A 112 -9.51 9.75 -14.75
CA ASN A 112 -10.33 8.56 -14.56
C ASN A 112 -10.74 8.44 -13.09
N PRO A 113 -11.98 8.79 -12.71
CA PRO A 113 -12.41 8.78 -11.31
C PRO A 113 -12.56 7.38 -10.72
N ASN A 114 -12.66 6.36 -11.58
CA ASN A 114 -12.70 4.96 -11.16
C ASN A 114 -11.31 4.44 -10.78
N LEU A 115 -10.24 5.04 -11.31
CA LEU A 115 -8.88 4.65 -10.98
C LEU A 115 -8.50 5.18 -9.59
N CYS A 116 -7.98 4.30 -8.75
CA CYS A 116 -7.55 4.59 -7.40
C CYS A 116 -6.16 3.98 -7.14
N ARG A 117 -5.37 4.61 -6.28
CA ARG A 117 -4.07 4.12 -5.83
C ARG A 117 -3.99 4.12 -4.30
N ARG A 118 -3.53 3.00 -3.72
CA ARG A 118 -3.14 2.90 -2.31
C ARG A 118 -1.64 2.65 -2.21
N CYS A 119 -0.95 3.43 -1.38
CA CYS A 119 0.44 3.17 -1.00
C CYS A 119 0.49 2.80 0.48
N PHE A 120 1.18 1.71 0.81
CA PHE A 120 1.32 1.23 2.18
C PHE A 120 2.78 1.10 2.58
N TRP A 121 3.11 1.41 3.83
CA TRP A 121 4.38 1.03 4.46
C TRP A 121 4.16 0.74 5.94
N MET A 122 5.05 -0.06 6.53
CA MET A 122 5.00 -0.38 7.95
C MET A 122 5.43 0.82 8.80
N LEU A 123 4.83 0.95 9.98
CA LEU A 123 5.25 1.92 11.00
C LEU A 123 6.56 1.49 11.71
N ASP A 124 6.90 0.21 11.63
CA ASP A 124 8.17 -0.33 12.13
C ASP A 124 9.35 0.25 11.33
N PRO A 125 10.29 0.97 11.96
CA PRO A 125 11.46 1.57 11.30
C PRO A 125 12.36 0.57 10.56
N ALA A 126 12.33 -0.72 10.93
CA ALA A 126 13.08 -1.75 10.21
C ALA A 126 12.54 -1.95 8.78
N TYR A 127 11.22 -1.86 8.59
CA TYR A 127 10.53 -2.14 7.33
C TYR A 127 9.94 -0.91 6.65
N GLU A 128 9.96 0.25 7.31
CA GLU A 128 9.33 1.48 6.79
C GLU A 128 9.79 1.86 5.38
N HIS A 129 11.00 1.46 4.99
CA HIS A 129 11.61 1.83 3.72
C HIS A 129 10.97 1.12 2.51
N ILE A 130 10.23 0.04 2.76
CA ILE A 130 9.51 -0.72 1.75
C ILE A 130 8.10 -0.17 1.62
N VAL A 131 7.69 0.12 0.38
CA VAL A 131 6.34 0.60 0.05
C VAL A 131 5.68 -0.36 -0.92
N LEU A 132 4.48 -0.81 -0.58
CA LEU A 132 3.58 -1.52 -1.49
C LEU A 132 2.62 -0.52 -2.14
N VAL A 133 2.56 -0.50 -3.47
CA VAL A 133 1.66 0.38 -4.24
C VAL A 133 0.67 -0.48 -5.02
N GLN A 134 -0.62 -0.31 -4.74
CA GLN A 134 -1.71 -1.04 -5.38
C GLN A 134 -2.59 -0.06 -6.19
N TYR A 135 -2.80 -0.38 -7.46
CA TYR A 135 -3.70 0.34 -8.36
C TYR A 135 -4.96 -0.47 -8.58
N ARG A 136 -6.13 0.17 -8.59
CA ARG A 136 -7.42 -0.50 -8.81
C ARG A 136 -8.36 0.41 -9.57
N GLU A 137 -9.10 -0.18 -10.50
CA GLU A 137 -10.32 0.43 -11.02
C GLU A 137 -11.50 -0.02 -10.15
N VAL A 138 -12.23 0.95 -9.63
CA VAL A 138 -13.40 0.76 -8.78
C VAL A 138 -14.54 1.52 -9.44
N VAL A 139 -15.59 0.82 -9.86
CA VAL A 139 -16.78 1.46 -10.43
C VAL A 139 -17.39 2.36 -9.36
N GLN A 140 -17.45 3.66 -9.64
CA GLN A 140 -18.02 4.70 -8.78
C GLN A 140 -19.55 4.53 -8.64
N GLY A 141 -19.97 3.47 -7.94
CA GLY A 141 -21.38 3.10 -7.72
C GLY A 141 -21.60 2.08 -6.59
N TYR A 142 -20.54 1.43 -6.09
CA TYR A 142 -20.62 0.46 -4.99
C TYR A 142 -20.10 0.97 -3.64
N LEU A 143 -19.79 2.26 -3.52
CA LEU A 143 -19.61 2.89 -2.21
C LEU A 143 -20.97 3.44 -1.77
N LYS A 144 -21.84 2.56 -1.27
CA LYS A 144 -22.94 3.02 -0.42
C LYS A 144 -22.35 3.46 0.92
N THR A 145 -22.75 4.67 1.32
CA THR A 145 -22.67 5.29 2.66
C THR A 145 -22.67 4.31 3.81
#